data_AF-A0A964RAA1-F1
#
_entry.id   AF-A0A964RAA1-F1
#
_cell.length_a   1.000
_cell.length_b   1.000
_cell.length_c   1.000
_cell.angle_alpha   90.00
_cell.angle_beta   90.00
_cell.angle_gamma   90.00
#
_symmetry.space_group_name_H-M   'P 1'
#
loop_
_entity.id
_entity.type
_entity.pdbx_description
1 polymer ?
#
loop_
_entity_poly.entity_id
_entity_poly.type
_entity_poly.pdbx_seq_one_letter_code
_entity_poly.pdbx_strand_id
1 'polypeptide(L)'
;MTVGLISDTHGFWDDQIPALLAGVDHILHAGDIGDPSILVGLERIAPVTAVMGNCDGLPLDARETEVIDLGGYRFLVHHIVDP
;
A
#
# COMPACT_ATOMS: atom_id res chain seq x y z
N MET A 1 -5.33 3.27 -17.28
CA MET A 1 -5.03 2.61 -16.01
C MET A 1 -4.87 3.69 -14.97
N THR A 2 -5.58 3.57 -13.86
CA THR A 2 -5.51 4.47 -12.72
C THR A 2 -4.91 3.71 -11.55
N VAL A 3 -3.82 4.22 -10.97
CA VAL A 3 -3.15 3.63 -9.82
C VAL A 3 -3.46 4.50 -8.60
N GLY A 4 -4.06 3.90 -7.57
CA GLY A 4 -4.22 4.52 -6.26
C GLY A 4 -2.91 4.44 -5.47
N LEU A 5 -2.57 5.50 -4.74
CA LEU A 5 -1.39 5.55 -3.89
C LEU A 5 -1.80 6.00 -2.48
N ILE A 6 -1.37 5.25 -1.48
CA ILE A 6 -1.58 5.52 -0.05
C ILE A 6 -0.30 5.17 0.71
N SER A 7 -0.09 5.78 1.88
CA SER A 7 1.07 5.55 2.76
C SER A 7 0.70 5.93 4.18
N ASP A 8 1.53 5.55 5.15
CA ASP A 8 1.49 6.08 6.52
C ASP A 8 0.10 5.95 7.16
N THR A 9 -0.52 4.78 6.98
CA THR A 9 -1.81 4.51 7.61
C THR A 9 -1.65 4.23 9.09
N HIS A 10 -0.50 3.70 9.55
CA HIS A 10 -0.20 3.44 10.96
C HIS A 10 -1.34 2.67 11.67
N GLY A 11 -1.99 1.74 10.97
CA GLY A 11 -3.12 0.94 11.44
C GLY A 11 -4.47 1.68 11.50
N PHE A 12 -4.52 2.94 11.06
CA PHE A 12 -5.74 3.73 11.01
C PHE A 12 -6.44 3.60 9.64
N TRP A 13 -7.69 3.13 9.68
CA TRP A 13 -8.57 3.11 8.51
C TRP A 13 -9.43 4.38 8.49
N ASP A 14 -9.17 5.27 7.52
CA ASP A 14 -10.04 6.43 7.27
C ASP A 14 -11.25 6.01 6.43
N ASP A 15 -12.46 6.34 6.89
CA ASP A 15 -13.72 6.02 6.21
C ASP A 15 -13.85 6.62 4.80
N GLN A 16 -12.99 7.58 4.43
CA GLN A 16 -12.93 8.16 3.09
C GLN A 16 -12.17 7.29 2.09
N ILE A 17 -11.33 6.34 2.54
CA ILE A 17 -10.49 5.49 1.67
C ILE A 17 -11.30 4.82 0.56
N PRO A 18 -12.46 4.16 0.82
CA PRO A 18 -13.26 3.52 -0.22
C PRO A 18 -13.72 4.48 -1.31
N ALA A 19 -14.09 5.72 -0.95
CA ALA A 19 -14.57 6.70 -1.93
C ALA A 19 -13.43 7.29 -2.75
N LEU A 20 -12.27 7.54 -2.13
CA LEU A 20 -11.10 8.11 -2.79
C LEU A 20 -10.40 7.12 -3.73
N LEU A 21 -10.41 5.82 -3.38
CA LEU A 21 -9.81 4.75 -4.17
C LEU A 21 -10.83 4.01 -5.05
N ALA A 22 -12.08 4.48 -5.11
CA ALA A 22 -13.11 3.84 -5.93
C ALA A 22 -12.73 3.82 -7.41
N GLY A 23 -12.72 2.61 -8.00
CA GLY A 23 -12.50 2.43 -9.44
C GLY A 23 -11.04 2.55 -9.90
N VAL A 24 -10.07 2.59 -8.98
CA VAL A 24 -8.66 2.40 -9.35
C VAL A 24 -8.41 0.96 -9.79
N ASP A 25 -7.48 0.76 -10.71
CA ASP A 25 -7.14 -0.56 -11.25
C ASP A 25 -6.16 -1.33 -10.34
N HIS A 26 -5.35 -0.61 -9.55
CA HIS A 26 -4.35 -1.15 -8.63
C HIS A 26 -4.07 -0.13 -7.52
N ILE A 27 -3.73 -0.60 -6.32
CA ILE A 27 -3.33 0.24 -5.17
C ILE A 27 -1.87 -0.05 -4.81
N LEU A 28 -1.10 1.01 -4.62
CA LEU A 28 0.22 0.95 -4.00
C LEU A 28 0.13 1.48 -2.57
N HIS A 29 0.51 0.68 -1.57
CA HIS A 29 0.77 1.17 -0.22
C HIS A 29 2.27 1.36 -0.01
N ALA A 30 2.70 2.59 0.23
CA ALA A 30 4.11 2.96 0.17
C ALA A 30 4.89 2.76 1.48
N GLY A 31 4.38 1.97 2.44
CA GLY A 31 4.98 1.79 3.77
C GLY A 31 4.20 2.41 4.93
N ASP A 32 4.66 2.12 6.14
CA ASP A 32 4.09 2.55 7.43
C ASP A 32 2.59 2.19 7.55
N ILE A 33 2.32 0.91 7.36
CA ILE A 33 0.98 0.31 7.31
C ILE A 33 0.39 0.09 8.69
N GLY A 34 1.18 -0.37 9.65
CA GLY A 34 0.74 -0.78 10.98
C GLY A 34 -0.06 -2.09 10.97
N ASP A 35 -1.38 -2.01 11.13
CA ASP A 35 -2.24 -3.20 11.26
C ASP A 35 -2.47 -3.88 9.89
N PRO A 36 -2.19 -5.20 9.72
CA PRO A 36 -2.40 -5.90 8.46
C PRO A 36 -3.84 -5.87 7.92
N SER A 37 -4.83 -5.60 8.77
CA SER A 37 -6.23 -5.42 8.35
C SER A 37 -6.42 -4.24 7.40
N ILE A 38 -5.51 -3.25 7.39
CA ILE A 38 -5.48 -2.18 6.40
C ILE A 38 -5.34 -2.77 5.00
N LEU A 39 -4.39 -3.68 4.80
CA LEU A 39 -4.18 -4.32 3.49
C LEU A 39 -5.41 -5.15 3.09
N VAL A 40 -5.98 -5.91 4.03
CA VAL A 40 -7.23 -6.68 3.79
C VAL A 40 -8.39 -5.77 3.37
N GLY A 41 -8.47 -4.56 3.94
CA GLY A 41 -9.47 -3.56 3.55
C GLY A 41 -9.22 -3.00 2.15
N LEU A 42 -7.98 -2.65 1.83
CA LEU A 42 -7.58 -2.12 0.52
C LEU A 42 -7.77 -3.16 -0.59
N GLU A 43 -7.45 -4.43 -0.33
CA GLU A 43 -7.61 -5.55 -1.28
C GLU A 43 -9.08 -5.81 -1.66
N ARG A 44 -10.04 -5.34 -0.86
CA ARG A 44 -11.47 -5.38 -1.22
C ARG A 44 -11.85 -4.32 -2.26
N ILE A 45 -11.01 -3.29 -2.45
CA ILE A 45 -11.24 -2.20 -3.40
C ILE A 45 -10.59 -2.55 -4.75
N ALA A 46 -9.30 -2.89 -4.72
CA ALA A 46 -8.51 -3.26 -5.90
C ALA A 46 -7.28 -4.09 -5.48
N PRO A 47 -6.59 -4.78 -6.40
CA PRO A 47 -5.32 -5.46 -6.10
C PRO A 47 -4.30 -4.51 -5.46
N VAL A 48 -3.58 -4.98 -4.44
CA VAL A 48 -2.64 -4.17 -3.66
C VAL A 48 -1.20 -4.67 -3.85
N THR A 49 -0.28 -3.73 -4.00
CA THR A 49 1.15 -3.96 -3.75
C THR A 49 1.57 -3.05 -2.60
N ALA A 50 2.17 -3.65 -1.58
CA ALA A 50 2.57 -2.96 -0.38
C ALA A 50 4.04 -3.23 -0.09
N VAL A 51 4.72 -2.22 0.44
CA VAL A 51 6.05 -2.37 1.04
C VAL A 51 6.00 -2.04 2.52
N MET A 52 6.97 -2.55 3.28
CA MET A 52 7.18 -2.21 4.68
C MET A 52 7.75 -0.79 4.80
N GLY A 53 7.30 -0.04 5.81
CA GLY A 53 7.98 1.14 6.33
C GLY A 53 8.74 0.89 7.63
N ASN A 54 9.40 1.92 8.17
CA ASN A 54 10.20 1.82 9.38
C ASN A 54 9.36 1.57 10.64
N CYS A 55 8.06 1.83 10.59
CA CYS A 55 7.13 1.53 11.68
C CYS A 55 6.50 0.14 11.55
N ASP A 56 6.77 -0.59 10.47
CA ASP A 56 6.19 -1.89 10.20
C ASP A 56 7.07 -3.03 10.71
N GLY A 57 6.42 -4.08 11.21
CA GLY A 57 7.07 -5.30 11.66
C GLY A 57 6.09 -6.47 11.65
N LEU A 58 6.52 -7.62 12.20
CA LEU A 58 5.61 -8.76 12.36
C LEU A 58 4.35 -8.33 13.14
N PRO A 59 3.14 -8.75 12.70
CA PRO A 59 2.86 -9.84 11.77
C PRO A 59 2.71 -9.43 10.29
N LEU A 60 3.08 -8.20 9.91
CA LEU A 60 2.97 -7.75 8.54
C LEU A 60 3.98 -8.49 7.64
N ASP A 61 3.47 -9.17 6.62
CA ASP A 61 4.27 -9.94 5.65
C ASP A 61 4.27 -9.20 4.31
N ALA A 62 4.96 -8.06 4.27
CA ALA A 62 5.22 -7.29 3.06
C ALA A 62 6.73 -7.19 2.82
N ARG A 63 7.13 -6.87 1.59
CA ARG A 63 8.55 -6.72 1.24
C ARG A 63 9.05 -5.33 1.61
N GLU A 64 10.34 -5.18 1.85
CA GLU A 64 10.95 -3.85 2.05
C GLU A 64 10.96 -2.99 0.77
N THR A 65 11.05 -3.63 -0.39
CA THR A 65 11.07 -2.98 -1.70
C THR A 65 10.33 -3.84 -2.70
N GLU A 66 9.58 -3.20 -3.59
CA GLU A 66 8.95 -3.86 -4.73
C GLU A 66 9.20 -3.11 -6.04
N VAL A 67 9.25 -3.86 -7.13
CA VAL A 67 9.29 -3.32 -8.49
C VAL A 67 8.17 -3.95 -9.28
N ILE A 68 7.25 -3.12 -9.79
CA ILE A 68 6.04 -3.58 -10.46
C ILE A 68 5.81 -2.81 -11.76
N ASP A 69 5.38 -3.53 -12.80
CA ASP A 69 5.00 -2.97 -14.09
C ASP A 69 3.47 -2.77 -14.13
N LEU A 70 3.01 -1.51 -14.19
CA LEU A 70 1.60 -1.13 -14.22
C LEU A 70 1.36 -0.18 -15.40
N GLY A 71 0.42 -0.53 -16.28
CA GLY A 71 -0.04 0.36 -17.36
C GLY A 71 1.04 0.75 -18.37
N GLY A 72 2.05 -0.11 -18.55
CA GLY A 72 3.21 0.15 -19.42
C GLY A 72 4.34 0.94 -18.78
N TYR A 73 4.23 1.28 -17.49
CA TYR A 73 5.27 1.95 -16.72
C TYR A 73 5.81 1.04 -15.62
N ARG A 74 7.08 1.20 -15.27
CA ARG A 74 7.75 0.50 -14.18
C ARG A 74 7.82 1.39 -12.94
N PHE A 75 7.32 0.90 -11.83
CA PHE A 75 7.34 1.56 -10.54
C PHE A 75 8.32 0.84 -9.61
N LEU A 76 9.16 1.59 -8.91
CA LEU A 76 9.90 1.12 -7.74
C LEU A 76 9.23 1.74 -6.52
N VAL A 77 8.82 0.89 -5.58
CA VAL A 77 8.20 1.30 -4.32
C VAL A 77 9.13 0.88 -3.19
N HIS A 78 9.48 1.84 -2.34
CA HIS A 78 10.32 1.65 -1.18
C HIS A 78 10.00 2.75 -0.17
N HIS A 79 9.89 2.39 1.09
CA HIS A 79 9.83 3.34 2.20
C HIS A 79 11.20 3.43 2.88
N ILE A 80 11.43 4.46 3.69
CA ILE A 80 12.60 4.48 4.57
C ILE A 80 12.47 3.30 5.54
N VAL A 81 13.39 2.33 5.46
CA VAL A 81 13.44 1.16 6.36
C VAL A 81 14.47 1.36 7.48
N ASP A 82 15.49 2.19 7.26
CA ASP A 82 16.51 2.60 8.25
C ASP A 82 16.74 4.13 8.17
N PRO A 83 16.18 4.93 9.09
CA PRO A 83 16.27 6.39 9.10
C PRO A 83 17.64 6.96 9.52
#